data_AF-A0A7V0WV43-F1
#
_entry.id   AF-A0A7V0WV43-F1
#
_cell.length_a   1.000
_cell.length_b   1.000
_cell.length_c   1.000
_cell.angle_alpha   90.00
_cell.angle_beta   90.00
_cell.angle_gamma   90.00
#
_symmetry.space_group_name_H-M   'P 1'
#
loop_
_entity.id
_entity.type
_entity.pdbx_description
1 polymer ?
#
loop_
_entity_poly.entity_id
_entity_poly.type
_entity_poly.pdbx_seq_one_letter_code
_entity_poly.pdbx_strand_id
1 'polypeptide(L)'
;MRNILVGVLFVLGFFLLSYKGYEPIDNITGTLGFFFALGVALFPCTHSLAVVRIIHFASAALLFIVFVIFSLFLFTKTNMQVKSVGKKQRNLVFIICGLIIVAVLLIIAIVFIFLPKEKIASSTLIFWLESLALWAFGVSWLVKGRFLS
;
A
#
# COMPACT_ATOMS: atom_id res chain seq x y z
N MET A 1 20.09 -2.87 3.96
CA MET A 1 18.76 -2.26 3.75
C MET A 1 17.85 -3.10 2.86
N ARG A 2 18.29 -3.53 1.65
CA ARG A 2 17.46 -4.33 0.72
C ARG A 2 16.82 -5.58 1.36
N ASN A 3 17.59 -6.40 2.07
CA ASN A 3 17.08 -7.64 2.68
C ASN A 3 16.01 -7.38 3.75
N ILE A 4 16.11 -6.25 4.47
CA ILE A 4 15.10 -5.83 5.46
C ILE A 4 13.81 -5.45 4.74
N LEU A 5 13.90 -4.64 3.68
CA LEU A 5 12.73 -4.25 2.88
C LEU A 5 12.02 -5.47 2.29
N VAL A 6 12.78 -6.43 1.75
CA VAL A 6 12.25 -7.70 1.25
C VAL A 6 11.49 -8.42 2.37
N GLY A 7 12.11 -8.61 3.54
CA GLY A 7 11.46 -9.23 4.70
C GLY A 7 10.16 -8.52 5.12
N VAL A 8 10.17 -7.18 5.17
CA VAL A 8 8.98 -6.37 5.48
C VAL A 8 7.87 -6.57 4.46
N LEU A 9 8.20 -6.63 3.16
CA LEU A 9 7.21 -6.85 2.10
C LEU A 9 6.61 -8.26 2.15
N PHE A 10 7.39 -9.29 2.50
CA PHE A 10 6.85 -10.62 2.76
C PHE A 10 5.86 -10.62 3.91
N VAL A 11 6.25 -10.03 5.05
CA VAL A 11 5.38 -9.92 6.24
C VAL A 11 4.10 -9.16 5.91
N LEU A 12 4.22 -8.00 5.23
CA LEU A 12 3.08 -7.20 4.78
C LEU A 12 2.19 -7.98 3.80
N GLY A 13 2.78 -8.70 2.86
CA GLY A 13 2.03 -9.56 1.93
C GLY A 13 1.21 -10.60 2.67
N PHE A 14 1.81 -11.34 3.61
CA PHE A 14 1.07 -12.34 4.38
C PHE A 14 0.00 -11.71 5.28
N PHE A 15 0.23 -10.51 5.80
CA PHE A 15 -0.81 -9.77 6.52
C PHE A 15 -2.01 -9.43 5.61
N LEU A 16 -1.75 -8.96 4.39
CA LEU A 16 -2.81 -8.72 3.40
C LEU A 16 -3.56 -10.01 3.04
N LEU A 17 -2.85 -11.12 2.87
CA LEU A 17 -3.43 -12.42 2.58
C LEU A 17 -4.34 -12.92 3.72
N SER A 18 -3.98 -12.61 4.97
CA SER A 18 -4.76 -12.99 6.15
C SER A 18 -6.03 -12.15 6.35
N TYR A 19 -6.22 -11.09 5.57
CA TYR A 19 -7.36 -10.21 5.71
C TYR A 19 -8.68 -10.95 5.42
N LYS A 20 -9.61 -10.86 6.36
CA LYS A 20 -10.99 -11.34 6.21
C LYS A 20 -11.93 -10.15 6.11
N GLY A 21 -12.36 -9.86 4.90
CA GLY A 21 -13.35 -8.81 4.61
C GLY A 21 -14.78 -9.30 4.80
N TYR A 22 -15.73 -8.42 4.49
CA TYR A 22 -17.16 -8.72 4.65
C TYR A 22 -17.70 -9.52 3.47
N GLU A 23 -17.14 -9.30 2.29
CA GLU A 23 -17.54 -9.94 1.05
C GLU A 23 -16.36 -10.69 0.42
N PRO A 24 -16.59 -11.72 -0.41
CA PRO A 24 -15.51 -12.47 -1.06
C PRO A 24 -14.55 -11.59 -1.87
N ILE A 25 -15.07 -10.53 -2.49
CA ILE A 25 -14.27 -9.56 -3.25
C ILE A 25 -13.23 -8.82 -2.39
N ASP A 26 -13.55 -8.59 -1.11
CA ASP A 26 -12.64 -7.95 -0.17
C ASP A 26 -11.43 -8.87 0.11
N ASN A 27 -11.64 -10.19 0.17
CA ASN A 27 -10.56 -11.18 0.36
C ASN A 27 -9.68 -11.31 -0.90
N ILE A 28 -10.29 -11.18 -2.09
CA ILE A 28 -9.55 -11.14 -3.35
C ILE A 28 -8.60 -9.94 -3.36
N THR A 29 -9.03 -8.78 -2.85
CA THR A 29 -8.19 -7.58 -2.76
C THR A 29 -6.95 -7.83 -1.88
N GLY A 30 -7.11 -8.50 -0.74
CA GLY A 30 -5.99 -8.92 0.12
C GLY A 30 -5.04 -9.90 -0.58
N THR A 31 -5.59 -10.88 -1.31
CA THR A 31 -4.82 -11.87 -2.07
C THR A 31 -4.01 -11.23 -3.21
N LEU A 32 -4.61 -10.30 -3.95
CA LEU A 32 -3.90 -9.53 -4.99
C LEU A 32 -2.78 -8.70 -4.37
N GLY A 33 -3.05 -8.04 -3.25
CA GLY A 33 -2.04 -7.31 -2.49
C GLY A 33 -0.84 -8.16 -2.08
N PHE A 34 -1.06 -9.41 -1.66
CA PHE A 34 0.02 -10.36 -1.39
C PHE A 34 0.91 -10.61 -2.62
N PHE A 35 0.31 -10.92 -3.77
CA PHE A 35 1.09 -11.16 -4.99
C PHE A 35 1.83 -9.92 -5.48
N PHE A 36 1.24 -8.73 -5.35
CA PHE A 36 1.93 -7.48 -5.67
C PHE A 36 3.10 -7.20 -4.71
N ALA A 37 2.94 -7.46 -3.41
CA ALA A 37 4.04 -7.35 -2.46
C ALA A 37 5.19 -8.32 -2.78
N LEU A 38 4.88 -9.56 -3.17
CA LEU A 38 5.88 -10.51 -3.67
C LEU A 38 6.56 -10.01 -4.95
N GLY A 39 5.80 -9.44 -5.88
CA GLY A 39 6.34 -8.83 -7.10
C GLY A 39 7.37 -7.73 -6.80
N VAL A 40 7.09 -6.86 -5.82
CA VAL A 40 8.05 -5.84 -5.38
C VAL A 40 9.28 -6.47 -4.71
N ALA A 41 9.07 -7.48 -3.87
CA ALA A 41 10.12 -8.11 -3.08
C ALA A 41 11.10 -8.97 -3.93
N LEU A 42 10.57 -9.69 -4.91
CA LEU A 42 11.34 -10.65 -5.71
C LEU A 42 12.00 -10.02 -6.94
N PHE A 43 11.45 -8.92 -7.46
CA PHE A 43 11.96 -8.24 -8.64
C PHE A 43 12.57 -6.89 -8.23
N PRO A 44 13.89 -6.75 -8.07
CA PRO A 44 14.48 -5.51 -7.59
C PRO A 44 14.55 -4.42 -8.67
N CYS A 45 14.27 -3.17 -8.29
CA CYS A 45 14.33 -2.01 -9.20
C CYS A 45 15.73 -1.70 -9.74
N THR A 46 16.79 -2.18 -9.09
CA THR A 46 18.19 -1.99 -9.51
C THR A 46 18.70 -3.06 -10.46
N HIS A 47 17.85 -4.01 -10.88
CA HIS A 47 18.25 -5.08 -11.78
C HIS A 47 18.62 -4.55 -13.18
N SER A 48 19.60 -5.18 -13.84
CA SER A 48 20.09 -4.77 -15.17
C SER A 48 19.03 -4.99 -16.26
N LEU A 49 18.27 -6.08 -16.18
CA LEU A 49 17.19 -6.39 -17.11
C LEU A 49 15.99 -5.44 -16.96
N ALA A 50 15.57 -4.82 -18.08
CA ALA A 50 14.45 -3.89 -18.11
C ALA A 50 13.12 -4.54 -17.68
N VAL A 51 12.87 -5.78 -18.08
CA VAL A 51 11.65 -6.51 -17.72
C VAL A 51 11.48 -6.67 -16.21
N VAL A 52 12.57 -6.94 -15.47
CA VAL A 52 12.56 -7.06 -14.01
C VAL A 52 12.18 -5.73 -13.35
N ARG A 53 12.73 -4.62 -13.86
CA ARG A 53 12.38 -3.28 -13.37
C ARG A 53 10.93 -2.93 -13.66
N ILE A 54 10.41 -3.27 -14.84
CA ILE A 54 9.01 -3.06 -15.21
C ILE A 54 8.09 -3.84 -14.26
N ILE A 55 8.40 -5.11 -14.00
CA ILE A 55 7.63 -5.94 -13.05
C ILE A 55 7.63 -5.30 -11.66
N HIS A 56 8.78 -4.81 -11.18
CA HIS A 56 8.88 -4.11 -9.90
C HIS A 56 7.94 -2.90 -9.84
N PHE A 57 8.07 -1.97 -10.80
CA PHE A 57 7.29 -0.74 -10.79
C PHE A 57 5.79 -0.99 -10.96
N ALA A 58 5.41 -1.93 -11.82
CA ALA A 58 4.01 -2.34 -11.98
C ALA A 58 3.45 -2.95 -10.69
N SER A 59 4.21 -3.85 -10.05
CA SER A 59 3.81 -4.46 -8.78
C SER A 59 3.70 -3.43 -7.67
N ALA A 60 4.63 -2.48 -7.59
CA ALA A 60 4.60 -1.41 -6.59
C ALA A 60 3.37 -0.51 -6.79
N ALA A 61 3.11 -0.05 -8.01
CA ALA A 61 1.94 0.77 -8.32
C ALA A 61 0.63 0.05 -7.93
N LEU A 62 0.49 -1.22 -8.31
CA LEU A 62 -0.68 -2.03 -7.97
C LEU A 62 -0.81 -2.27 -6.46
N LEU A 63 0.29 -2.50 -5.75
CA LEU A 63 0.30 -2.63 -4.29
C LEU A 63 -0.20 -1.36 -3.59
N PHE A 64 0.27 -0.19 -4.01
CA PHE A 64 -0.20 1.08 -3.44
C PHE A 64 -1.67 1.35 -3.77
N ILE A 65 -2.15 0.97 -4.96
CA ILE A 65 -3.58 1.03 -5.29
C ILE A 65 -4.38 0.14 -4.33
N VAL A 66 -3.91 -1.08 -4.05
CA VAL A 66 -4.51 -1.96 -3.04
C VAL A 66 -4.56 -1.26 -1.68
N PHE A 67 -3.48 -0.61 -1.23
CA PHE A 67 -3.50 0.15 0.03
C PHE A 67 -4.56 1.26 0.06
N VAL A 68 -4.71 2.02 -1.04
CA VAL A 68 -5.78 3.03 -1.16
C VAL A 68 -7.15 2.39 -1.03
N ILE A 69 -7.38 1.26 -1.73
CA ILE A 69 -8.65 0.53 -1.68
C ILE A 69 -8.95 0.08 -0.25
N PHE A 70 -7.94 -0.47 0.43
CA PHE A 70 -8.06 -0.88 1.83
C PHE A 70 -8.44 0.28 2.75
N SER A 71 -7.68 1.38 2.70
CA SER A 71 -7.88 2.52 3.60
C SER A 71 -9.19 3.26 3.31
N LEU A 72 -9.54 3.55 2.06
CA LEU A 72 -10.72 4.36 1.75
C LEU A 72 -12.04 3.57 1.82
N PHE A 73 -12.03 2.29 1.40
CA PHE A 73 -13.27 1.53 1.21
C PHE A 73 -13.39 0.36 2.18
N LEU A 74 -12.44 -0.58 2.22
CA LEU A 74 -12.61 -1.81 3.02
C LEU A 74 -12.57 -1.53 4.52
N PHE A 75 -11.77 -0.55 4.97
CA PHE A 75 -11.67 -0.21 6.38
C PHE A 75 -12.85 0.59 6.90
N THR A 76 -13.49 1.37 6.03
CA THR A 76 -14.67 2.16 6.35
C THR A 76 -15.95 1.30 6.36
N LYS A 77 -15.95 0.13 5.69
CA LYS A 77 -17.04 -0.86 5.79
C LYS A 77 -17.27 -1.29 7.24
N THR A 78 -18.55 -1.36 7.62
CA THR A 78 -19.01 -1.73 8.97
C THR A 78 -20.09 -2.78 8.86
N ASN A 79 -20.04 -3.82 9.70
CA ASN A 79 -21.17 -4.73 9.85
C ASN A 79 -22.35 -3.95 10.45
N MET A 80 -23.48 -3.91 9.74
CA MET A 80 -24.70 -3.23 10.20
C MET A 80 -25.23 -3.80 11.53
N GLN A 81 -24.84 -5.01 11.91
CA GLN A 81 -25.27 -5.65 13.15
C GLN A 81 -24.44 -5.26 14.39
N VAL A 82 -23.28 -4.60 14.23
CA VAL A 82 -22.42 -4.22 15.37
C VAL A 82 -22.31 -2.71 15.46
N LYS A 83 -22.88 -2.11 16.51
CA LYS A 83 -22.67 -0.68 16.83
C LYS A 83 -21.22 -0.47 17.29
N SER A 84 -20.35 -0.05 16.39
CA SER A 84 -18.96 0.26 16.75
C SER A 84 -18.85 1.65 17.40
N VAL A 85 -18.45 1.71 18.67
CA VAL A 85 -18.09 2.95 19.37
C VAL A 85 -16.91 3.62 18.63
N GLY A 86 -16.94 4.95 18.47
CA GLY A 86 -15.85 5.70 17.83
C GLY A 86 -15.73 5.55 16.30
N LYS A 87 -16.76 5.03 15.60
CA LYS A 87 -16.75 4.83 14.14
C LYS A 87 -16.26 6.04 13.34
N LYS A 88 -16.78 7.23 13.66
CA LYS A 88 -16.43 8.47 12.94
C LYS A 88 -14.94 8.79 13.01
N GLN A 89 -14.34 8.68 14.21
CA GLN A 89 -12.92 8.96 14.42
C GLN A 89 -12.03 7.96 13.66
N ARG A 90 -12.39 6.67 13.67
CA ARG A 90 -11.67 5.63 12.93
C ARG A 90 -11.73 5.85 11.43
N ASN A 91 -12.94 6.07 10.90
CA ASN A 91 -13.14 6.32 9.47
C ASN A 91 -12.39 7.57 9.02
N LEU A 92 -12.33 8.61 9.87
CA LEU A 92 -11.52 9.79 9.59
C LEU A 92 -10.04 9.44 9.44
N VAL A 93 -9.47 8.63 10.35
CA VAL A 93 -8.08 8.16 10.22
C VAL A 93 -7.88 7.39 8.91
N PHE A 94 -8.77 6.44 8.58
CA PHE A 94 -8.65 5.66 7.36
C PHE A 94 -8.71 6.53 6.10
N ILE A 95 -9.61 7.52 6.07
CA ILE A 95 -9.77 8.45 4.96
C ILE A 95 -8.53 9.33 4.82
N ILE A 96 -8.02 9.92 5.91
CA ILE A 96 -6.80 10.75 5.88
C ILE A 96 -5.62 9.93 5.36
N CYS A 97 -5.41 8.72 5.88
CA CYS A 97 -4.34 7.84 5.42
C CYS A 97 -4.49 7.49 3.93
N GLY A 98 -5.69 7.14 3.48
CA GLY A 98 -5.95 6.84 2.07
C GLY A 98 -5.70 8.03 1.15
N LEU A 99 -6.13 9.23 1.56
CA LEU A 99 -5.89 10.47 0.81
C LEU A 99 -4.39 10.84 0.75
N ILE A 100 -3.63 10.60 1.82
CA ILE A 100 -2.16 10.75 1.81
C ILE A 100 -1.53 9.82 0.77
N ILE A 101 -1.95 8.55 0.72
CA ILE A 101 -1.42 7.58 -0.26
C ILE A 101 -1.77 8.01 -1.68
N VAL A 102 -3.00 8.49 -1.93
CA VAL A 102 -3.41 9.03 -3.23
C VAL A 102 -2.55 10.23 -3.62
N ALA A 103 -2.34 11.19 -2.71
CA ALA A 103 -1.51 12.36 -2.97
C ALA A 103 -0.06 11.96 -3.31
N VAL A 104 0.51 11.00 -2.57
CA VAL A 104 1.83 10.43 -2.87
C VAL A 104 1.87 9.84 -4.28
N LEU A 105 0.89 9.02 -4.65
CA LEU A 105 0.84 8.41 -5.99
C LEU A 105 0.75 9.45 -7.11
N LEU A 106 -0.05 10.51 -6.91
CA LEU A 106 -0.16 11.61 -7.86
C LEU A 106 1.17 12.37 -8.00
N ILE A 107 1.84 12.66 -6.89
CA ILE A 107 3.15 13.32 -6.91
C ILE A 107 4.19 12.45 -7.63
N ILE A 108 4.21 11.14 -7.34
CA ILE A 108 5.11 10.19 -8.04
C ILE A 108 4.81 10.19 -9.54
N ALA A 109 3.53 10.11 -9.94
CA ALA A 109 3.14 10.14 -11.36
C ALA A 109 3.59 11.45 -12.05
N ILE A 110 3.39 12.59 -11.41
CA ILE A 110 3.86 13.90 -11.90
C ILE A 110 5.39 13.89 -12.05
N VAL A 111 6.12 13.41 -11.04
CA VAL A 111 7.58 13.30 -11.11
C VAL A 111 8.02 12.48 -12.33
N PHE A 112 7.41 11.32 -12.57
CA PHE A 112 7.74 10.47 -13.71
C PHE A 112 7.38 11.08 -15.08
N ILE A 113 6.36 11.93 -15.15
CA ILE A 113 5.93 12.59 -16.39
C ILE A 113 6.81 13.81 -16.72
N PHE A 114 7.16 14.61 -15.71
CA PHE A 114 7.76 15.93 -15.93
C PHE A 114 9.28 16.00 -15.69
N LEU A 115 9.88 15.05 -14.95
CA LEU A 115 11.32 15.05 -14.69
C LEU A 115 12.08 14.07 -15.60
N PRO A 116 13.27 14.46 -16.10
CA PRO A 116 14.13 13.55 -16.83
C PRO A 116 14.62 12.41 -15.93
N LYS A 117 14.79 11.21 -16.51
CA LYS A 117 15.15 9.97 -15.80
C LYS A 117 16.41 10.10 -14.94
N GLU A 118 17.38 10.92 -15.36
CA GLU A 118 18.63 11.15 -14.63
C GLU A 118 18.38 11.86 -13.28
N LYS A 119 17.49 12.86 -13.26
CA LYS A 119 17.10 13.56 -12.02
C LYS A 119 16.26 12.69 -11.11
N ILE A 120 15.45 11.80 -11.69
CA ILE A 120 14.65 10.83 -10.94
C ILE A 120 15.58 9.84 -10.22
N ALA A 121 16.57 9.29 -10.92
CA ALA A 121 17.50 8.30 -10.38
C ALA A 121 18.37 8.85 -9.23
N SER A 122 18.67 10.15 -9.24
CA SER A 122 19.42 10.82 -8.17
C SER A 122 18.55 11.28 -6.99
N SER A 123 17.22 11.15 -7.08
CA SER A 123 16.30 11.76 -6.12
C SER A 123 15.89 10.79 -5.02
N THR A 124 16.28 11.10 -3.78
CA THR A 124 15.76 10.42 -2.58
C THR A 124 14.27 10.72 -2.32
N LEU A 125 13.67 11.64 -3.09
CA LEU A 125 12.27 12.03 -2.97
C LEU A 125 11.30 10.85 -3.11
N ILE A 126 11.49 10.00 -4.12
CA ILE A 126 10.59 8.85 -4.37
C ILE A 126 10.61 7.91 -3.18
N PHE A 127 11.80 7.60 -2.66
CA PHE A 127 11.95 6.76 -1.48
C PHE A 127 11.19 7.32 -0.26
N TRP A 128 11.27 8.63 -0.02
CA TRP A 128 10.54 9.27 1.08
C TRP A 128 9.02 9.28 0.86
N LEU A 129 8.57 9.50 -0.37
CA LEU A 129 7.16 9.44 -0.74
C LEU A 129 6.59 8.03 -0.54
N GLU A 130 7.29 6.99 -1.02
CA GLU A 130 6.93 5.59 -0.79
C GLU A 130 6.90 5.24 0.70
N SER A 131 7.90 5.68 1.46
CA SER A 131 7.97 5.48 2.91
C SER A 131 6.79 6.14 3.63
N LEU A 132 6.41 7.36 3.24
CA LEU A 132 5.25 8.07 3.78
C LEU A 132 3.94 7.31 3.49
N ALA A 133 3.76 6.81 2.27
CA ALA A 133 2.58 6.04 1.91
C ALA A 133 2.50 4.70 2.67
N LEU A 134 3.63 4.00 2.84
CA LEU A 134 3.70 2.79 3.66
C LEU A 134 3.37 3.07 5.13
N TRP A 135 3.88 4.17 5.69
CA TRP A 135 3.55 4.61 7.04
C TRP A 135 2.07 4.94 7.20
N ALA A 136 1.50 5.71 6.26
CA ALA A 136 0.08 6.04 6.26
C ALA A 136 -0.79 4.78 6.21
N PHE A 137 -0.44 3.82 5.35
CA PHE A 137 -1.14 2.54 5.29
C PHE A 137 -1.01 1.77 6.62
N GLY A 138 0.19 1.66 7.18
CA GLY A 138 0.45 1.00 8.45
C GLY A 138 -0.37 1.58 9.62
N VAL A 139 -0.46 2.92 9.71
CA VAL A 139 -1.30 3.61 10.70
C VAL A 139 -2.78 3.23 10.52
N SER A 140 -3.29 3.28 9.29
CA SER A 140 -4.67 2.89 8.99
C SER A 140 -4.94 1.44 9.38
N TRP A 141 -3.98 0.54 9.16
CA TRP A 141 -4.10 -0.87 9.50
C TRP A 141 -4.12 -1.11 11.02
N LEU A 142 -3.21 -0.47 11.77
CA LEU A 142 -3.16 -0.59 13.23
C LEU A 142 -4.47 -0.10 13.87
N VAL A 143 -5.05 0.98 13.36
CA VAL A 143 -6.36 1.46 13.83
C VAL A 143 -7.47 0.49 13.47
N LYS A 144 -7.39 -0.27 12.36
CA LYS A 144 -8.35 -1.35 12.08
C LYS A 144 -8.18 -2.53 13.04
N GLY A 145 -6.93 -2.95 13.31
CA GLY A 145 -6.60 -4.11 14.14
C GLY A 145 -7.02 -4.01 15.60
N ARG A 146 -6.98 -2.80 16.20
CA ARG A 146 -7.39 -2.55 17.60
C ARG A 146 -8.86 -2.89 17.94
N PHE A 147 -9.69 -3.16 16.94
CA PHE A 147 -11.11 -3.49 17.13
C PHE A 147 -11.46 -4.92 16.71
N LEU A 148 -10.44 -5.73 16.37
CA LEU A 148 -10.56 -7.18 16.18
C LEU A 148 -10.07 -7.96 17.43
N SER A 149 -9.55 -7.26 18.43
CA SER A 149 -9.22 -7.74 19.78
C SER A 149 -10.32 -7.37 20.76
#